data_AF-A0AAE3GH79-F1
#
_entry.id   AF-A0AAE3GH79-F1
#
_cell.length_a   1.000
_cell.length_b   1.000
_cell.length_c   1.000
_cell.angle_alpha   90.00
_cell.angle_beta   90.00
_cell.angle_gamma   90.00
#
_symmetry.space_group_name_H-M   'P 1'
#
loop_
_entity.id
_entity.type
_entity.pdbx_description
1 polymer ?
#
loop_
_entity_poly.entity_id
_entity_poly.type
_entity_poly.pdbx_seq_one_letter_code
_entity_poly.pdbx_strand_id
1 'polypeptide(L)' 'MAAVRVRELDELLVRLIVAADHPEITAVRLIPSQEHPDNHTRLRVDFASGACAYLMVGQVSGRGVGQVPRYQIPPAVL' A
#
# COMPACT_ATOMS: atom_id res chain seq x y z
N MET A 1 3.44 7.34 -20.95
CA MET A 1 4.27 6.33 -20.24
C MET A 1 4.39 6.76 -18.79
N ALA A 2 4.06 6.02 -17.74
CA ALA A 2 3.49 4.70 -17.57
C ALA A 2 2.93 4.62 -16.14
N ALA A 3 1.65 4.28 -15.98
CA ALA A 3 0.98 4.01 -14.70
C ALA A 3 1.36 2.62 -14.11
N VAL A 4 2.58 2.16 -14.39
CA VAL A 4 2.99 0.75 -14.20
C VAL A 4 3.74 0.53 -12.88
N ARG A 5 4.16 1.59 -12.18
CA ARG A 5 5.07 1.48 -11.01
C ARG A 5 4.38 1.18 -9.68
N VAL A 6 3.08 1.46 -9.54
CA VAL A 6 2.36 1.23 -8.27
C VAL A 6 2.11 -0.25 -8.03
N ARG A 7 1.72 -0.98 -9.08
CA ARG A 7 1.52 -2.43 -9.00
C ARG A 7 2.79 -3.20 -8.64
N GLU A 8 3.93 -2.82 -9.20
CA GLU A 8 5.22 -3.45 -8.87
C GLU A 8 5.62 -3.18 -7.40
N LEU A 9 5.36 -1.97 -6.91
CA LEU A 9 5.57 -1.62 -5.50
C LEU A 9 4.63 -2.40 -4.58
N ASP A 10 3.37 -2.54 -4.96
CA ASP A 10 2.38 -3.32 -4.23
C ASP A 10 2.79 -4.79 -4.12
N GLU A 11 3.15 -5.40 -5.25
CA GLU A 11 3.62 -6.78 -5.32
C GLU A 11 4.90 -6.97 -4.49
N LEU A 12 5.83 -6.00 -4.51
CA LEU A 12 7.02 -6.02 -3.67
C LEU A 12 6.65 -5.99 -2.18
N LEU A 13 5.75 -5.10 -1.76
CA LEU A 13 5.33 -4.99 -0.37
C LEU A 13 4.61 -6.25 0.12
N VAL A 14 3.71 -6.83 -0.68
CA VAL A 14 3.09 -8.14 -0.36
C VAL A 14 4.17 -9.19 -0.17
N ARG A 15 5.12 -9.29 -1.11
CA ARG A 15 6.20 -10.28 -1.04
C ARG A 15 7.05 -10.11 0.21
N LEU A 16 7.40 -8.89 0.58
CA LEU A 16 8.19 -8.61 1.79
C LEU A 16 7.44 -9.00 3.06
N ILE A 17 6.15 -8.70 3.15
CA ILE A 17 5.34 -9.03 4.34
C ILE A 17 5.14 -10.54 4.44
N VAL A 18 4.83 -11.22 3.33
CA VAL A 18 4.68 -12.68 3.31
C VAL A 18 6.00 -13.38 3.63
N ALA A 19 7.13 -12.90 3.10
CA ALA A 19 8.44 -13.47 3.37
C ALA A 19 8.91 -13.29 4.82
N ALA A 20 8.31 -12.36 5.57
CA ALA A 20 8.59 -12.21 7.00
C ALA A 20 8.03 -13.37 7.84
N ASP A 21 7.09 -14.16 7.30
CA ASP A 21 6.49 -15.36 7.91
C ASP A 21 6.12 -15.15 9.40
N HIS A 22 5.54 -14.00 9.71
CA HIS A 22 5.27 -13.61 11.08
C HIS A 22 3.98 -14.29 11.57
N PRO A 23 4.00 -15.02 12.71
CA PRO A 23 2.86 -15.84 13.15
C PRO A 23 1.61 -15.04 13.49
N GLU A 24 1.76 -13.75 13.79
CA GLU A 24 0.62 -12.87 14.05
C GLU A 24 -0.07 -12.39 12.77
N ILE A 25 0.54 -12.50 11.59
CA ILE A 25 -0.06 -12.06 10.32
C ILE A 25 -0.82 -13.23 9.72
N THR A 26 -2.13 -13.07 9.55
CA THR A 26 -3.00 -14.14 9.04
C THR A 26 -3.39 -13.92 7.58
N ALA A 27 -3.42 -12.68 7.11
CA ALA A 27 -3.66 -12.36 5.71
C ALA A 27 -3.07 -10.99 5.31
N VAL A 28 -2.70 -10.88 4.04
CA VAL A 28 -2.32 -9.63 3.40
C VAL A 28 -3.15 -9.48 2.13
N ARG A 29 -3.83 -8.34 1.97
CA ARG A 29 -4.74 -8.09 0.84
C ARG A 29 -4.43 -6.75 0.19
N LEU A 30 -4.39 -6.75 -1.13
CA LEU A 30 -4.41 -5.52 -1.90
C LEU A 30 -5.84 -4.97 -1.94
N ILE A 31 -6.02 -3.70 -1.59
CA ILE A 31 -7.30 -3.01 -1.71
C ILE A 31 -7.22 -2.07 -2.93
N PRO A 32 -7.88 -2.39 -4.05
CA PRO A 32 -7.86 -1.53 -5.22
C PRO A 32 -8.57 -0.21 -4.93
N SER A 33 -7.94 0.91 -5.30
CA SER A 33 -8.56 2.24 -5.28
C SER A 33 -9.28 2.47 -6.61
N GLN A 34 -10.61 2.53 -6.60
CA GLN A 34 -11.40 2.68 -7.84
C GLN A 34 -11.32 4.09 -8.44
N GLU A 35 -11.20 5.14 -7.63
CA GLU A 35 -11.20 6.52 -8.10
C GLU A 35 -9.81 7.00 -8.55
N HIS A 36 -8.75 6.51 -7.91
CA HIS A 36 -7.36 6.86 -8.21
C HIS A 36 -6.43 5.64 -8.02
N PRO A 37 -6.40 4.71 -8.99
CA PRO A 37 -5.63 3.45 -8.87
C PRO A 37 -4.12 3.68 -8.80
N ASP A 38 -3.64 4.83 -9.31
CA ASP A 38 -2.21 5.12 -9.46
C ASP A 38 -1.62 6.01 -8.36
N ASN A 39 -2.44 6.49 -7.42
CA ASN A 39 -1.96 7.44 -6.42
C ASN A 39 -1.60 6.80 -5.09
N HIS A 40 -2.25 5.67 -4.72
CA HIS A 40 -2.11 5.09 -3.39
C HIS A 40 -2.12 3.56 -3.43
N THR A 41 -1.02 2.96 -3.00
CA THR A 41 -1.00 1.59 -2.47
C THR A 41 -1.88 1.52 -1.22
N ARG A 42 -2.85 0.62 -1.19
CA ARG A 42 -3.57 0.24 0.04
C ARG A 42 -3.40 -1.27 0.27
N LEU A 43 -2.58 -1.60 1.24
CA LEU A 43 -2.44 -2.97 1.75
C LEU A 43 -3.17 -3.08 3.06
N ARG A 44 -4.04 -4.07 3.18
CA ARG A 44 -4.64 -4.46 4.44
C ARG A 44 -3.90 -5.68 4.98
N VAL A 45 -3.45 -5.59 6.23
CA VAL A 45 -2.84 -6.69 6.97
C VAL A 45 -3.79 -7.08 8.08
N ASP A 46 -4.23 -8.33 8.09
CA ASP A 46 -5.08 -8.90 9.13
C ASP A 46 -4.18 -9.68 10.13
N PHE A 47 -4.47 -9.52 11.42
CA PHE A 47 -3.71 -10.15 12.49
C PHE A 47 -4.51 -11.22 13.24
N ALA A 48 -3.81 -12.17 13.86
CA ALA A 48 -4.41 -13.24 14.67
C ALA A 48 -5.22 -12.73 15.87
N SER A 49 -4.91 -11.53 16.36
CA SER A 49 -5.67 -10.85 17.41
C SER A 49 -7.05 -10.34 16.96
N GLY A 50 -7.36 -10.40 15.67
CA GLY A 50 -8.53 -9.77 15.06
C GLY A 50 -8.33 -8.30 14.71
N ALA A 51 -7.17 -7.71 15.03
CA ALA A 51 -6.80 -6.38 14.57
C ALA A 51 -6.55 -6.37 13.06
N CYS A 52 -6.68 -5.18 12.45
CA CYS A 52 -6.23 -4.96 11.08
C CYS A 52 -5.44 -3.66 10.98
N ALA A 53 -4.41 -3.65 10.14
CA ALA A 53 -3.64 -2.46 9.79
C ALA A 53 -3.78 -2.16 8.30
N TYR A 54 -3.80 -0.86 7.97
CA TYR A 54 -3.72 -0.39 6.60
C TYR A 54 -2.37 0.28 6.38
N LEU A 55 -1.61 -0.25 5.43
CA LEU A 55 -0.38 0.33 4.95
C LEU A 55 -0.70 1.17 3.72
N MET A 56 -0.33 2.45 3.80
CA MET A 56 -0.53 3.41 2.74
C MET A 56 0.78 4.12 2.41
N VAL A 57 1.18 4.06 1.14
CA VAL A 57 2.37 4.75 0.66
C VAL A 57 1.99 6.19 0.36
N GLY A 58 2.43 7.13 1.21
CA GLY A 58 2.08 8.55 1.10
C GLY A 58 2.89 9.33 0.05
N GLN A 59 4.06 8.83 -0.35
CA GLN A 59 4.93 9.43 -1.36
C GLN A 59 5.95 8.41 -1.88
N VAL A 60 6.24 8.45 -3.19
CA VAL A 60 7.35 7.73 -3.82
C VAL A 60 8.26 8.76 -4.50
N SER A 61 9.58 8.70 -4.26
CA SER A 61 10.56 9.62 -4.86
C SER A 61 11.83 8.89 -5.31
N GLY A 62 12.51 9.41 -6.33
CA GLY A 62 13.74 8.82 -6.86
C GLY A 62 14.10 9.32 -8.27
N ARG A 63 15.33 9.01 -8.74
CA ARG A 63 15.78 9.37 -10.08
C ARG A 63 14.88 8.71 -11.14
N GLY A 64 14.21 9.51 -11.95
CA GLY A 64 13.28 9.03 -12.98
C GLY A 64 11.87 8.70 -12.48
N VAL A 65 11.55 8.98 -11.21
CA VAL A 65 10.19 8.94 -10.65
C VAL A 65 9.63 10.36 -10.68
N GLY A 66 8.50 10.56 -11.38
CA GLY A 66 7.82 11.85 -11.37
C GLY A 66 7.36 12.21 -9.95
N GLN A 67 7.46 13.48 -9.57
CA GLN A 67 6.95 13.91 -8.27
C GLN A 67 5.43 13.76 -8.24
N VAL A 68 4.93 12.90 -7.36
CA VAL A 68 3.51 12.77 -7.06
C VAL A 68 3.22 13.58 -5.79
N PRO A 69 2.17 14.40 -5.74
CA PRO A 69 1.79 15.12 -4.52
C PRO A 69 1.59 14.15 -3.35
N ARG A 70 2.00 14.56 -2.15
CA ARG A 70 1.80 13.76 -0.94
C ARG A 70 0.30 13.55 -0.72
N TYR A 71 -0.09 12.30 -0.45
CA TYR A 71 -1.47 12.04 -0.04
C TYR A 71 -1.81 12.76 1.26
N GLN A 72 -2.96 13.43 1.29
CA GLN A 72 -3.52 13.98 2.51
C GLN A 72 -4.73 13.13 2.91
N ILE A 73 -4.69 12.58 4.12
CA ILE A 73 -5.84 11.86 4.69
C ILE A 73 -7.00 12.86 4.79
N PRO A 74 -8.18 12.56 4.24
CA PRO A 74 -9.33 13.43 4.37
C PRO A 74 -9.66 13.67 5.86
N PRO A 75 -9.91 14.92 6.29
CA PRO A 75 -10.21 15.24 7.68
C PRO A 75 -11.38 14.45 8.28
N ALA A 76 -12.31 13.97 7.44
CA ALA A 76 -13.47 13.20 7.85
C ALA A 76 -13.15 11.77 8.35
N VAL A 77 -11.90 11.31 8.20
CA VAL A 77 -11.45 9.96 8.59
C VAL A 77 -10.49 10.00 9.79
N LEU A 78 -10.23 11.18 10.35
CA LEU A 78 -9.49 11.41 11.61
C LEU A 78 -10.46 11.61 12.76
#